data_AF-A0A532AG10-F1
#
_entry.id   AF-A0A532AG10-F1
#
_cell.length_a   1.000
_cell.length_b   1.000
_cell.length_c   1.000
_cell.angle_alpha   90.00
_cell.angle_beta   90.00
_cell.angle_gamma   90.00
#
_symmetry.space_group_name_H-M   'P 1'
#
loop_
_entity.id
_entity.type
_entity.pdbx_description
1 polymer ?
#
loop_
_entity_poly.entity_id
_entity_poly.type
_entity_poly.pdbx_seq_one_letter_code
_entity_poly.pdbx_strand_id
1 'polypeptide(L)' 'LNTEHEIMSFVSDIIYGVSEVIADTPYHLIVTPYSRSQDPLDPIRYLVETGSADGVIISRTQPNDPRARYMLERGIPFA' A
#
# COMPACT_ATOMS: atom_id res chain seq x y z
N LEU A 1 11.43 -19.07 13.08
CA LEU A 1 10.27 -19.55 12.29
C LEU A 1 9.00 -19.05 12.99
N ASN A 2 8.54 -17.82 12.67
CA ASN A 2 7.17 -17.34 13.02
C ASN A 2 6.81 -16.00 12.34
N THR A 3 7.80 -15.25 11.87
CA THR A 3 7.63 -13.86 11.40
C THR A 3 6.69 -13.73 10.19
N GLU A 4 6.62 -14.72 9.30
CA GLU A 4 5.72 -14.65 8.13
C GLU A 4 4.24 -14.81 8.50
N HIS A 5 3.90 -15.71 9.44
CA HIS A 5 2.53 -15.86 9.91
C HIS A 5 2.05 -14.62 10.66
N GLU A 6 2.90 -14.03 11.50
CA GLU A 6 2.59 -12.78 12.21
C GLU A 6 2.34 -11.62 11.25
N ILE A 7 3.15 -11.50 10.19
CA ILE A 7 2.96 -10.50 9.14
C ILE A 7 1.63 -10.72 8.40
N MET A 8 1.28 -11.96 8.07
CA MET A 8 0.03 -12.24 7.36
C MET A 8 -1.21 -11.98 8.23
N SER A 9 -1.13 -12.26 9.53
CA SER A 9 -2.18 -11.87 10.49
C SER A 9 -2.35 -10.35 10.50
N PHE A 10 -1.23 -9.62 10.63
CA PHE A 10 -1.25 -8.15 10.67
C PHE A 10 -1.83 -7.53 9.39
N VAL A 11 -1.48 -8.05 8.21
CA VAL A 11 -2.06 -7.58 6.94
C VAL A 11 -3.56 -7.84 6.89
N SER A 12 -4.02 -8.98 7.40
CA SER A 12 -5.46 -9.32 7.44
C SER A 12 -6.23 -8.36 8.33
N ASP A 13 -5.69 -8.01 9.50
CA ASP A 13 -6.31 -7.07 10.44
C ASP A 13 -6.42 -5.66 9.82
N ILE A 14 -5.39 -5.20 9.10
CA ILE A 14 -5.45 -3.93 8.36
C ILE A 14 -6.52 -3.97 7.27
N ILE A 15 -6.54 -5.03 6.45
CA ILE A 15 -7.53 -5.16 5.37
C ILE A 15 -8.93 -5.10 5.95
N TYR A 16 -9.18 -5.80 7.06
CA TYR A 16 -10.48 -5.79 7.72
C TYR A 16 -10.86 -4.39 8.20
N GLY A 17 -9.98 -3.72 8.95
CA GLY A 17 -10.25 -2.38 9.47
C GLY A 17 -10.47 -1.32 8.38
N VAL A 18 -9.67 -1.37 7.29
CA VAL A 18 -9.88 -0.46 6.15
C VAL A 18 -11.20 -0.78 5.44
N SER A 19 -11.50 -2.07 5.22
CA SER A 19 -12.74 -2.50 4.55
C SER A 19 -13.98 -2.07 5.33
N GLU A 20 -13.94 -2.13 6.66
CA GLU A 20 -15.04 -1.68 7.53
C GLU A 20 -15.32 -0.18 7.35
N VAL A 21 -14.28 0.66 7.32
CA VAL A 21 -14.44 2.11 7.19
C VAL A 21 -14.93 2.52 5.80
N ILE A 22 -14.49 1.82 4.74
CA ILE A 22 -14.87 2.17 3.37
C ILE A 22 -16.16 1.49 2.91
N ALA A 23 -16.77 0.60 3.71
CA ALA A 23 -17.92 -0.21 3.32
C ALA A 23 -19.12 0.63 2.83
N ASP A 24 -19.33 1.82 3.43
CA ASP A 24 -20.41 2.74 3.07
C ASP A 24 -19.98 3.81 2.04
N THR A 25 -18.88 3.57 1.33
CA THR A 25 -18.32 4.49 0.33
C THR A 25 -18.20 3.80 -1.03
N PRO A 26 -18.09 4.54 -2.14
CA PRO A 26 -17.81 3.95 -3.45
C PRO A 26 -16.34 3.54 -3.65
N TYR A 27 -15.51 3.53 -2.59
CA TYR A 27 -14.11 3.13 -2.69
C TYR A 27 -13.96 1.62 -2.68
N HIS A 28 -13.02 1.13 -3.50
CA HIS A 28 -12.65 -0.28 -3.57
C HIS A 28 -11.23 -0.46 -3.05
N LEU A 29 -11.03 -1.43 -2.15
CA LEU A 29 -9.69 -1.80 -1.68
C LEU A 29 -9.05 -2.83 -2.63
N ILE A 30 -7.89 -2.49 -3.19
CA ILE A 30 -7.08 -3.38 -4.04
C ILE A 30 -5.78 -3.70 -3.31
N VAL A 31 -5.44 -4.98 -3.24
CA VAL A 31 -4.19 -5.45 -2.62
C VAL A 31 -3.22 -5.89 -3.71
N THR A 32 -2.10 -5.17 -3.86
CA THR A 32 -1.05 -5.51 -4.82
C THR A 32 0.17 -6.09 -4.10
N PRO A 33 0.39 -7.41 -4.13
CA PRO A 33 1.58 -7.99 -3.54
C PRO A 33 2.82 -7.61 -4.36
N TYR A 34 3.95 -7.38 -3.68
CA TYR A 34 5.25 -7.18 -4.33
C TYR A 34 6.29 -8.14 -3.75
N SER A 35 7.18 -8.64 -4.62
CA SER A 35 8.27 -9.52 -4.18
C SER A 35 9.37 -8.71 -3.51
N ARG A 36 10.04 -9.28 -2.50
CA ARG A 36 11.25 -8.69 -1.91
C ARG A 36 12.41 -8.55 -2.91
N SER A 37 12.36 -9.30 -4.01
CA SER A 37 13.37 -9.24 -5.08
C SER A 37 13.13 -8.12 -6.09
N GLN A 38 11.99 -7.43 -6.01
CA GLN A 38 11.61 -6.35 -6.92
C GLN A 38 11.83 -4.99 -6.26
N ASP A 39 11.99 -3.94 -7.07
CA ASP A 39 12.02 -2.58 -6.55
C ASP A 39 10.65 -2.27 -5.94
N PRO A 40 10.56 -1.96 -4.63
CA PRO A 40 9.29 -1.63 -4.00
C PRO A 40 8.62 -0.37 -4.57
N LEU A 41 9.34 0.43 -5.37
CA LEU A 41 8.80 1.57 -6.10
C LEU A 41 8.06 1.19 -7.38
N ASP A 42 8.31 0.03 -7.97
CA ASP A 42 7.64 -0.43 -9.21
C ASP A 42 6.11 -0.44 -9.11
N PRO A 43 5.47 -1.07 -8.09
CA PRO A 43 4.02 -1.06 -7.97
C PRO A 43 3.46 0.35 -7.73
N ILE A 44 4.19 1.20 -6.99
CA ILE A 44 3.79 2.58 -6.74
C ILE A 44 3.82 3.37 -8.04
N ARG A 45 4.91 3.24 -8.81
CA ARG A 45 5.07 3.91 -10.10
C ARG A 45 3.95 3.51 -11.05
N TYR A 46 3.66 2.21 -11.15
CA TYR A 46 2.54 1.71 -11.95
C TYR A 46 1.24 2.40 -11.57
N LEU A 47 0.83 2.36 -10.29
CA LEU A 47 -0.43 2.94 -9.83
C LEU A 47 -0.54 4.44 -10.12
N VAL A 48 0.55 5.18 -9.91
CA VAL A 48 0.61 6.63 -10.10
C VAL A 48 0.61 7.01 -11.58
N GLU A 49 1.30 6.25 -12.43
CA GLU A 49 1.39 6.54 -13.86
C GLU A 49 0.13 6.13 -14.63
N THR A 50 -0.54 5.06 -14.22
CA THR A 50 -1.81 4.63 -14.82
C THR A 50 -3.03 5.33 -14.23
N GLY A 51 -2.88 6.02 -13.10
CA GLY A 51 -4.01 6.61 -12.36
C GLY A 51 -5.00 5.55 -11.86
N SER A 52 -4.50 4.35 -11.53
CA SER A 52 -5.36 3.21 -11.15
C SER A 52 -5.83 3.21 -9.70
N ALA A 53 -5.40 4.19 -8.89
CA ALA A 53 -5.82 4.34 -7.50
C ALA A 53 -5.89 5.82 -7.10
N ASP A 54 -6.89 6.15 -6.29
CA ASP A 54 -7.09 7.49 -5.73
C ASP A 54 -6.22 7.76 -4.49
N GLY A 55 -5.72 6.69 -3.85
CA GLY A 55 -4.83 6.75 -2.70
C GLY A 55 -4.13 5.41 -2.47
N VAL A 56 -3.01 5.44 -1.75
CA VAL A 56 -2.16 4.25 -1.54
C VAL A 56 -1.85 4.05 -0.06
N ILE A 57 -1.98 2.82 0.43
CA ILE A 57 -1.51 2.45 1.78
C ILE A 57 -0.22 1.67 1.63
N ILE A 58 0.86 2.12 2.27
CA ILE A 58 2.16 1.43 2.27
C ILE A 58 2.51 0.89 3.65
N SER A 59 3.12 -0.29 3.69
CA SER A 59 3.65 -0.87 4.92
C SER A 59 5.19 -0.88 4.90
N ARG A 60 5.76 -1.16 6.07
CA ARG A 60 7.22 -1.28 6.29
C ARG A 60 7.97 -0.05 5.76
N THR A 61 7.52 1.13 6.15
CA THR A 61 8.18 2.39 5.81
C THR A 61 9.58 2.43 6.41
N GLN A 62 10.53 3.02 5.70
CA GLN A 62 11.89 3.22 6.19
C GLN A 62 12.23 4.72 6.28
N PRO A 63 13.25 5.12 7.06
CA PRO A 63 13.75 6.49 7.01
C PRO A 63 14.07 6.88 5.56
N ASN A 64 13.62 8.05 5.14
CA ASN A 64 13.80 8.54 3.77
C ASN A 64 13.20 7.62 2.69
N ASP A 65 12.05 6.98 2.97
CA ASP A 65 11.37 6.05 2.06
C ASP A 65 11.19 6.65 0.65
N PRO A 66 11.76 6.04 -0.40
CA PRO A 66 11.62 6.55 -1.76
C PRO A 66 10.18 6.52 -2.26
N ARG A 67 9.34 5.60 -1.76
CA ARG A 67 7.92 5.51 -2.15
C ARG A 67 7.15 6.71 -1.65
N ALA A 68 7.34 7.07 -0.38
CA ALA A 68 6.72 8.25 0.22
C ALA A 68 7.16 9.53 -0.50
N ARG A 69 8.47 9.67 -0.78
CA ARG A 69 8.98 10.82 -1.52
C ARG A 69 8.36 10.94 -2.91
N TYR A 70 8.31 9.83 -3.65
CA TYR A 70 7.72 9.80 -4.99
C TYR A 70 6.23 10.18 -4.97
N MET A 71 5.45 9.65 -4.03
CA MET A 71 4.01 9.98 -3.92
C MET A 71 3.80 11.45 -3.51
N LEU A 72 4.63 12.00 -2.62
CA LEU A 72 4.60 13.42 -2.26
C LEU A 72 4.90 14.33 -3.46
N GLU A 73 5.96 14.03 -4.22
CA GLU A 73 6.34 14.79 -5.41
C GLU A 73 5.25 14.76 -6.50
N ARG A 74 4.47 13.67 -6.56
CA ARG A 74 3.39 13.48 -7.53
C ARG A 74 2.00 13.90 -7.02
N GLY A 75 1.89 14.35 -5.77
CA GLY A 75 0.62 14.79 -5.17
C GLY A 75 -0.38 13.67 -4.93
N ILE A 76 0.10 12.44 -4.73
CA ILE A 76 -0.74 11.26 -4.54
C ILE A 76 -1.03 11.08 -3.04
N PRO A 77 -2.30 10.99 -2.61
CA PRO A 77 -2.63 10.70 -1.22
C PRO A 77 -2.10 9.33 -0.79
N PHE A 78 -1.43 9.26 0.37
CA PHE A 78 -0.97 7.99 0.92
C PHE A 78 -0.94 7.97 2.44
N ALA A 79 -0.93 6.76 3.00
CA ALA A 79 -0.80 6.47 4.43
C ALA A 79 0.19 5.33 4.68
#